data_AF-A0A4Q3YKF0-F1
#
_entry.id   AF-A0A4Q3YKF0-F1
#
_cell.length_a   1.000
_cell.length_b   1.000
_cell.length_c   1.000
_cell.angle_alpha   90.00
_cell.angle_beta   90.00
_cell.angle_gamma   90.00
#
_symmetry.space_group_name_H-M   'P 1'
#
loop_
_entity.id
_entity.type
_entity.pdbx_description
1 polymer ?
#
loop_
_entity_poly.entity_id
_entity_poly.type
_entity_poly.pdbx_seq_one_letter_code
_entity_poly.pdbx_strand_id
1 'polypeptide(L)' 'QAFAVLLPVQTVGVMGDHRTYDFVCALRAVTSVDGMTADFYPYDMTFLGRTATRIINEVRGINRVVYDITSKPPGTIEWE' A
#
# COMPACT_ATOMS: atom_id res chain seq x y z
N GLN A 1 4.26 13.36 0.28
CA GLN A 1 4.88 12.32 -0.58
C GLN A 1 3.88 11.19 -0.79
N ALA A 2 3.91 10.48 -1.92
CA ALA A 2 3.11 9.28 -2.15
C ALA A 2 3.89 8.26 -2.99
N PHE A 3 3.93 7.00 -2.55
CA PHE A 3 4.69 5.91 -3.18
C PHE A 3 4.15 4.53 -2.79
N ALA A 4 4.73 3.49 -3.37
CA ALA A 4 4.42 2.09 -3.09
C ALA A 4 5.67 1.34 -2.61
N VAL A 5 5.48 0.39 -1.69
CA VAL A 5 6.52 -0.47 -1.14
C VAL A 5 6.15 -1.93 -1.39
N LEU A 6 7.05 -2.70 -1.99
CA LEU A 6 6.88 -4.15 -2.13
C LEU A 6 7.34 -4.82 -0.85
N LEU A 7 6.42 -5.49 -0.15
CA LEU A 7 6.78 -6.22 1.08
C LEU A 7 7.33 -7.59 0.74
N PRO A 8 8.42 -8.05 1.39
CA PRO A 8 8.97 -9.39 1.21
C PRO A 8 8.12 -10.46 1.93
N VAL A 9 6.79 -10.34 1.86
CA VAL A 9 5.80 -11.24 2.45
C VAL A 9 4.81 -11.64 1.37
N GLN A 10 4.57 -12.93 1.24
CA GLN A 10 3.55 -13.48 0.35
C GLN A 10 2.25 -13.73 1.09
N THR A 11 1.13 -13.63 0.38
CA THR A 11 -0.19 -13.91 0.93
C THR A 11 -1.01 -14.79 0.01
N VAL A 12 -1.98 -15.49 0.59
CA VAL A 12 -2.93 -16.28 -0.19
C VAL A 12 -3.95 -15.34 -0.85
N GLY A 13 -4.14 -15.53 -2.15
CA GLY A 13 -5.20 -14.92 -2.94
C GLY A 13 -5.96 -15.97 -3.75
N VAL A 14 -7.02 -15.54 -4.42
CA VAL A 14 -7.76 -16.35 -5.39
C VAL A 14 -7.81 -15.56 -6.69
N MET A 15 -7.29 -16.15 -7.76
CA MET A 15 -7.37 -15.58 -9.11
C MET A 15 -7.86 -16.67 -10.07
N GLY A 16 -8.96 -16.40 -10.77
CA GLY A 16 -9.73 -17.45 -11.44
C GLY A 16 -10.18 -18.50 -10.42
N ASP A 17 -9.94 -19.77 -10.72
CA ASP A 17 -10.34 -20.91 -9.87
C ASP A 17 -9.16 -21.50 -9.06
N HIS A 18 -8.05 -20.77 -8.95
CA HIS A 18 -6.83 -21.24 -8.28
C HIS A 18 -6.39 -20.31 -7.15
N ARG A 19 -5.74 -20.91 -6.15
CA ARG A 19 -5.04 -20.16 -5.10
C ARG A 19 -3.73 -19.61 -5.64
N THR A 20 -3.45 -18.35 -5.34
CA THR A 20 -2.16 -17.71 -5.64
C THR A 20 -1.41 -17.38 -4.35
N TYR A 21 -0.09 -17.34 -4.45
CA TYR A 21 0.82 -16.94 -3.37
C TYR A 21 1.72 -15.84 -3.91
N ASP A 22 1.26 -14.60 -3.78
CA ASP A 22 1.88 -13.41 -4.37
C ASP A 22 2.15 -12.37 -3.29
N PHE A 23 2.90 -11.32 -3.64
CA PHE A 23 3.38 -10.33 -2.69
C PHE A 23 2.31 -9.30 -2.28
N VAL A 24 2.58 -8.62 -1.15
CA VAL A 24 1.83 -7.45 -0.70
C VAL A 24 2.49 -6.18 -1.20
N CYS A 25 1.68 -5.26 -1.72
CA CYS A 25 2.08 -3.89 -2.00
C CYS A 25 1.49 -2.95 -0.94
N ALA A 26 2.34 -2.25 -0.20
CA ALA A 26 1.91 -1.20 0.71
C ALA A 26 1.90 0.15 -0.01
N LEU A 27 0.78 0.85 0.05
CA LEU A 27 0.64 2.23 -0.38
C LEU A 27 0.95 3.15 0.79
N ARG A 28 1.83 4.13 0.56
CA ARG A 28 2.21 5.13 1.54
C ARG A 28 1.96 6.51 0.97
N ALA A 29 1.16 7.32 1.65
CA ALA A 29 1.05 8.73 1.34
C ALA A 29 0.95 9.55 2.62
N VAL A 30 1.65 10.68 2.63
CA VAL A 30 1.73 11.56 3.80
C VAL A 30 1.68 13.03 3.39
N THR A 31 1.13 13.84 4.29
CA THR A 31 1.26 15.31 4.29
C THR A 31 2.25 15.70 5.37
N SER A 32 3.20 16.58 5.06
CA SER A 32 4.17 17.10 6.01
C SER A 32 4.34 18.60 5.80
N VAL A 33 4.46 19.35 6.89
CA VAL A 33 4.68 20.81 6.86
C VAL A 33 6.15 21.16 7.08
N ASP A 34 6.87 20.37 7.87
CA ASP A 34 8.22 20.71 8.35
C ASP A 34 9.23 19.55 8.31
N GLY A 35 8.89 18.43 7.69
CA GLY A 35 9.75 17.25 7.57
C GLY A 35 10.01 16.49 8.88
N MET A 36 9.66 17.06 10.03
CA MET A 36 9.77 16.43 11.35
C MET A 36 8.51 15.63 11.68
N THR A 37 7.35 16.14 11.31
CA THR A 37 6.06 15.46 11.46
C THR A 37 5.40 15.18 10.12
N ALA A 38 4.67 14.08 10.03
CA ALA A 38 3.85 13.78 8.87
C ALA A 38 2.65 12.91 9.26
N ASP A 39 1.48 13.29 8.79
CA ASP A 39 0.27 12.46 8.91
C ASP A 39 0.02 11.70 7.63
N PHE A 40 -0.55 10.49 7.76
CA PHE A 40 -1.01 9.76 6.60
C PHE A 40 -2.06 10.58 5.86
N TYR A 41 -2.02 10.55 4.52
CA TYR A 41 -2.98 11.29 3.72
C TYR A 41 -4.34 10.55 3.77
N PRO A 42 -5.46 11.22 4.13
CA PRO A 42 -6.74 10.53 4.24
C PRO A 42 -7.41 10.39 2.86
N TYR A 43 -6.87 9.52 2.00
CA TYR A 43 -7.54 9.19 0.74
C TYR A 43 -8.93 8.62 1.02
N ASP A 44 -9.88 8.99 0.15
CA ASP A 44 -11.19 8.38 0.18
C ASP A 44 -11.11 6.88 -0.17
N MET A 45 -12.04 6.09 0.39
CA MET A 45 -12.04 4.64 0.18
C MET A 45 -12.33 4.25 -1.27
N THR A 46 -12.98 5.12 -2.05
CA THR A 46 -13.25 4.89 -3.47
C THR A 46 -11.96 4.95 -4.29
N PHE A 47 -11.08 5.91 -3.99
CA PHE A 47 -9.77 6.07 -4.58
C PHE A 47 -8.87 4.89 -4.23
N LEU A 48 -8.82 4.52 -2.94
CA LEU A 48 -8.03 3.38 -2.48
C LEU A 48 -8.52 2.07 -3.11
N GLY A 49 -9.83 1.83 -3.15
CA GLY A 49 -10.43 0.66 -3.79
C GLY A 49 -10.11 0.58 -5.29
N ARG A 50 -10.28 1.68 -6.03
CA ARG A 50 -9.94 1.74 -7.46
C ARG A 50 -8.44 1.48 -7.69
N THR A 51 -7.58 2.07 -6.87
CA THR A 51 -6.13 1.90 -6.97
C THR A 51 -5.71 0.47 -6.69
N ALA A 52 -6.24 -0.14 -5.64
CA ALA A 52 -6.00 -1.54 -5.29
C ALA A 52 -6.43 -2.50 -6.41
N THR A 53 -7.64 -2.31 -6.96
CA THR A 53 -8.15 -3.10 -8.09
C THR A 53 -7.23 -3.02 -9.30
N ARG A 54 -6.75 -1.82 -9.64
CA ARG A 54 -5.82 -1.65 -10.77
C ARG A 54 -4.49 -2.35 -10.51
N ILE A 55 -3.88 -2.18 -9.33
CA ILE A 55 -2.60 -2.82 -8.99
C ILE A 55 -2.72 -4.35 -9.08
N ILE A 56 -3.78 -4.93 -8.50
CA ILE A 56 -3.98 -6.39 -8.50
C ILE A 56 -4.19 -6.93 -9.93
N ASN A 57 -4.89 -6.19 -10.78
CA ASN A 57 -5.19 -6.65 -12.15
C ASN A 57 -4.07 -6.37 -13.16
N GLU A 58 -3.31 -5.29 -12.97
CA GLU A 58 -2.31 -4.82 -13.94
C GLU A 58 -0.87 -5.26 -13.57
N VAL A 59 -0.59 -5.60 -12.30
CA VAL A 59 0.76 -5.95 -11.83
C VAL A 59 0.82 -7.43 -11.40
N ARG A 60 1.43 -8.25 -12.26
CA ARG A 60 1.67 -9.67 -11.97
C ARG A 60 2.54 -9.83 -10.73
N GLY A 61 2.14 -10.72 -9.83
CA GLY A 61 2.90 -11.03 -8.61
C GLY A 61 2.48 -10.21 -7.38
N ILE A 62 1.39 -9.43 -7.48
CA ILE A 62 0.75 -8.78 -6.33
C ILE A 62 -0.70 -9.25 -6.25
N ASN A 63 -1.10 -9.79 -5.09
CA ASN A 63 -2.49 -10.18 -4.82
C ASN A 63 -3.10 -9.47 -3.61
N ARG A 64 -2.35 -8.55 -3.00
CA ARG A 64 -2.81 -7.79 -1.84
C ARG A 64 -2.24 -6.39 -1.86
N VAL A 65 -3.10 -5.43 -1.55
CA VAL A 65 -2.72 -4.03 -1.36
C VAL A 65 -3.15 -3.59 0.03
N VAL A 66 -2.27 -2.91 0.75
CA VAL A 66 -2.55 -2.30 2.07
C VAL A 66 -2.24 -0.80 2.03
N TYR A 67 -2.81 -0.03 2.95
CA TYR A 67 -2.51 1.40 3.10
C TYR A 67 -1.93 1.67 4.48
N ASP A 68 -0.79 2.36 4.53
CA ASP A 68 -0.12 2.68 5.79
C ASP A 68 -0.72 3.94 6.43
N ILE A 69 -1.41 3.73 7.55
CA ILE A 69 -2.08 4.75 8.36
C ILE A 69 -1.25 5.21 9.57
N THR A 70 0.05 4.90 9.60
CA THR A 70 0.95 5.27 10.71
C THR A 70 1.52 6.68 10.51
N SER A 71 1.30 7.60 11.45
CA SER A 71 1.95 8.92 11.40
C SER A 71 3.45 8.85 11.71
N LYS A 72 4.18 9.88 11.30
CA LYS A 72 5.53 10.20 11.76
C LYS A 72 5.42 11.32 12.79
N PRO A 73 5.80 11.12 14.06
CA PRO A 73 6.13 9.84 14.74
C PRO A 73 4.88 8.96 15.04
N PRO A 74 5.02 7.66 15.37
CA PRO A 74 6.28 6.94 15.63
C PRO A 74 6.95 6.34 14.39
N GLY A 75 6.25 6.28 13.25
CA GLY A 75 6.80 5.74 12.01
C GLY A 75 7.74 6.72 11.31
N THR A 76 8.36 6.24 10.24
CA THR A 76 9.07 7.06 9.25
C THR A 76 8.19 7.31 8.03
N ILE A 77 8.61 8.22 7.14
CA ILE A 77 7.94 8.39 5.84
C ILE A 77 8.28 7.18 4.97
N GLU A 78 9.57 6.90 4.81
CA GLU A 78 10.11 5.74 4.11
C GLU A 78 9.96 4.44 4.92
N TRP A 79 10.11 3.31 4.23
CA TRP A 79 10.05 1.95 4.80
C TRP A 79 11.41 1.22 4.76
N GLU A 80 12.51 1.98 4.66
CA GLU A 80 13.90 1.51 4.66
C GLU A 80 14.76 2.28 5.68
#